data_AF-A0A851GWD7-F1
#
_entry.id   AF-A0A851GWD7-F1
#
_cell.length_a   1.000
_cell.length_b   1.000
_cell.length_c   1.000
_cell.angle_alpha   90.00
_cell.angle_beta   90.00
_cell.angle_gamma   90.00
#
_symmetry.space_group_name_H-M   'P 1'
#
loop_
_entity.id
_entity.type
_entity.pdbx_description
1 polymer ?
#
loop_
_entity_poly.entity_id
_entity_poly.type
_entity_poly.pdbx_seq_one_letter_code
_entity_poly.pdbx_strand_id
1 'polypeptide(L)'
;MKPISLLLLILLSQNSFSQVIDTSDIFDVDKNYRLILKPAVERRINKMIAPIAQKKLQEFKDRNHEMLQSLTVQQNQDEIQFTEDTIRINEFLSEYTNSYSMAGTTMGMNWGESKRLDVYDQLLNKYYQKSLLILQPAMKDKLITSQKRWLDYYNKEKKFIYDLNDFGNQNSSLYNWGYYFEMMEERVLFLKDLYNRSFNGTKTYIN
;
A
#
# COMPACT_ATOMS: atom_id res chain seq x y z
N MET A 1 4.58 -31.89 -3.15
CA MET A 1 3.73 -30.81 -3.68
C MET A 1 2.93 -30.21 -2.53
N LYS A 2 2.97 -28.87 -2.39
CA LYS A 2 2.08 -28.02 -1.57
C LYS A 2 0.63 -28.08 -2.13
N PRO A 3 -0.44 -27.66 -1.40
CA PRO A 3 -0.44 -26.54 -0.44
C PRO A 3 -1.13 -26.79 0.91
N ILE A 4 -0.59 -26.13 1.94
CA ILE A 4 -1.28 -25.87 3.21
C ILE A 4 -1.86 -24.46 3.07
N SER A 5 -3.19 -24.38 2.99
CA SER A 5 -3.94 -23.13 3.05
C SER A 5 -3.88 -22.58 4.48
N LEU A 6 -3.26 -21.40 4.63
CA LEU A 6 -3.20 -20.66 5.87
C LEU A 6 -4.54 -19.92 6.07
N LEU A 7 -5.54 -20.66 6.54
CA LEU A 7 -6.76 -20.12 7.13
C LEU A 7 -6.45 -19.84 8.61
N LEU A 8 -5.88 -18.68 8.89
CA LEU A 8 -5.73 -18.18 10.25
C LEU A 8 -6.97 -17.38 10.61
N LEU A 9 -8.04 -18.12 10.92
CA LEU A 9 -9.21 -17.64 11.63
C LEU A 9 -8.84 -17.45 13.11
N ILE A 10 -9.13 -16.25 13.63
CA ILE A 10 -9.67 -15.97 14.96
C ILE A 10 -8.99 -16.69 16.13
N LEU A 11 -8.13 -15.98 16.88
CA LEU A 11 -7.99 -16.05 18.34
C LEU A 11 -6.88 -15.10 18.82
N LEU A 12 -7.22 -13.83 19.03
CA LEU A 12 -6.59 -13.00 20.06
C LEU A 12 -7.66 -12.06 20.64
N SER A 13 -8.64 -12.66 21.32
CA SER A 13 -9.34 -11.95 22.37
C SER A 13 -8.52 -12.08 23.66
N GLN A 14 -8.22 -10.91 24.21
CA GLN A 14 -7.88 -10.60 25.61
C GLN A 14 -6.44 -10.15 25.87
N ASN A 15 -6.41 -8.94 26.44
CA ASN A 15 -5.31 -8.23 27.11
C ASN A 15 -4.34 -7.44 26.22
N SER A 16 -4.84 -6.32 25.75
CA SER A 16 -4.18 -5.03 25.98
C SER A 16 -5.27 -3.96 26.09
N PHE A 17 -5.33 -3.26 27.22
CA PHE A 17 -6.10 -2.03 27.37
C PHE A 17 -5.55 -1.02 26.35
N SER A 18 -6.10 -1.01 25.15
CA SER A 18 -5.95 0.16 24.29
C SER A 18 -6.82 1.23 24.94
N GLN A 19 -6.18 2.31 25.40
CA GLN A 19 -6.90 3.53 25.72
C GLN A 19 -7.58 3.95 24.42
N VAL A 20 -8.85 3.59 24.23
CA VAL A 20 -9.67 4.11 23.15
C VAL A 20 -9.68 5.62 23.35
N ILE A 21 -8.94 6.33 22.50
CA ILE A 21 -8.94 7.78 22.55
C ILE A 21 -10.31 8.19 21.99
N ASP A 22 -11.17 8.68 22.87
CA ASP A 22 -12.41 9.32 22.46
C ASP A 22 -12.07 10.51 21.56
N THR A 23 -12.58 10.46 20.33
CA THR A 23 -12.25 11.41 19.25
C THR A 23 -13.52 11.79 18.51
N SER A 24 -14.36 12.54 19.20
CA SER A 24 -15.28 13.47 18.52
C SER A 24 -14.52 14.23 17.43
N ASP A 25 -14.90 13.97 16.18
CA ASP A 25 -14.38 14.50 14.92
C ASP A 25 -12.83 14.49 14.72
N ILE A 26 -12.31 13.45 14.04
CA ILE A 26 -10.89 13.36 13.62
C ILE A 26 -10.60 13.96 12.24
N PHE A 27 -11.64 14.37 11.53
CA PHE A 27 -11.53 14.86 10.16
C PHE A 27 -11.67 16.39 10.12
N ASP A 28 -10.92 17.02 9.25
CA ASP A 28 -11.24 18.35 8.74
C ASP A 28 -11.85 18.20 7.34
N VAL A 29 -12.35 19.30 6.79
CA VAL A 29 -12.87 19.37 5.42
C VAL A 29 -11.95 20.26 4.59
N ASP A 30 -11.45 19.75 3.47
CA ASP A 30 -10.64 20.54 2.54
C ASP A 30 -11.50 21.52 1.72
N LYS A 31 -10.84 22.36 0.90
CA LYS A 31 -11.51 23.32 0.02
C LYS A 31 -12.46 22.70 -1.02
N ASN A 32 -12.40 21.38 -1.22
CA ASN A 32 -13.23 20.62 -2.15
C ASN A 32 -14.29 19.78 -1.41
N TYR A 33 -14.54 20.08 -0.14
CA TYR A 33 -15.47 19.36 0.73
C TYR A 33 -15.09 17.89 0.98
N ARG A 34 -13.79 17.55 0.90
CA ARG A 34 -13.29 16.21 1.17
C ARG A 34 -12.84 16.09 2.62
N LEU A 35 -13.14 14.95 3.24
CA LEU A 35 -12.64 14.61 4.56
C LEU A 35 -11.12 14.38 4.50
N ILE A 36 -10.38 15.12 5.31
CA ILE A 36 -8.95 14.96 5.50
C ILE A 36 -8.67 14.70 6.97
N LEU A 37 -7.68 13.87 7.29
CA LEU A 37 -7.31 13.66 8.68
C LEU A 37 -6.73 14.95 9.26
N LYS A 38 -7.18 15.34 10.47
CA LYS A 38 -6.57 16.47 11.19
C LYS A 38 -5.05 16.27 11.25
N PRO A 39 -4.23 17.27 10.90
CA PRO A 39 -2.77 17.12 10.91
C PRO A 39 -2.19 16.68 12.27
N ALA A 40 -2.85 17.06 13.37
CA ALA A 40 -2.46 16.61 14.71
C ALA A 40 -2.69 15.11 14.92
N VAL A 41 -3.78 14.56 14.37
CA VAL A 41 -4.10 13.12 14.41
C VAL A 41 -3.10 12.35 13.54
N GLU A 42 -2.82 12.81 12.33
CA GLU A 42 -1.82 12.20 11.44
C GLU A 42 -0.42 12.18 12.10
N ARG A 43 0.01 13.30 12.71
CA ARG A 43 1.28 13.35 13.46
C ARG A 43 1.30 12.38 14.63
N ARG A 44 0.18 12.23 15.34
CA ARG A 44 0.06 11.31 16.47
C ARG A 44 0.21 9.86 16.02
N ILE A 45 -0.53 9.45 14.98
CA ILE A 45 -0.42 8.11 14.39
C ILE A 45 1.02 7.85 13.96
N ASN A 46 1.62 8.76 13.19
CA ASN A 46 3.00 8.64 12.73
C ASN A 46 4.01 8.50 13.87
N LYS A 47 3.79 9.19 15.00
CA LYS A 47 4.61 9.05 16.21
C LYS A 47 4.47 7.66 16.85
N MET A 48 3.26 7.09 16.89
CA MET A 48 3.02 5.77 17.47
C MET A 48 3.58 4.64 16.61
N ILE A 49 3.43 4.73 15.29
CA ILE A 49 3.91 3.68 14.39
C ILE A 49 5.43 3.72 14.18
N ALA A 50 6.11 4.84 14.44
CA ALA A 50 7.55 4.97 14.22
C ALA A 50 8.39 3.85 14.89
N PRO A 51 8.28 3.58 16.21
CA PRO A 51 9.01 2.49 16.84
C PRO A 51 8.59 1.10 16.33
N ILE A 52 7.30 0.92 15.98
CA ILE A 52 6.78 -0.35 15.44
C ILE A 52 7.39 -0.62 14.06
N ALA A 53 7.39 0.39 13.19
CA ALA A 53 7.95 0.32 11.86
C ALA A 53 9.45 0.05 11.90
N GLN A 54 10.18 0.71 12.80
CA GLN A 54 11.61 0.46 13.00
C GLN A 54 11.88 -0.99 13.42
N LYS A 55 11.09 -1.52 14.37
CA LYS A 55 11.22 -2.91 14.81
C LYS A 55 10.94 -3.90 13.67
N LYS A 56 9.82 -3.75 12.96
CA LYS A 56 9.46 -4.64 11.84
C LYS A 56 10.47 -4.57 10.69
N LEU A 57 11.04 -3.39 10.42
CA LEU A 57 12.09 -3.24 9.44
C LEU A 57 13.39 -3.95 9.86
N GLN A 58 13.74 -3.89 11.14
CA GLN A 58 14.90 -4.65 11.64
C GLN A 58 14.67 -6.16 11.54
N GLU A 59 13.50 -6.65 11.95
CA GLU A 59 13.12 -8.06 11.81
C GLU A 59 13.11 -8.53 10.34
N PHE A 60 12.75 -7.65 9.40
CA PHE A 60 12.88 -7.93 7.98
C PHE A 60 14.35 -8.08 7.58
N LYS A 61 15.23 -7.15 7.98
CA LYS A 61 16.66 -7.20 7.67
C LYS A 61 17.33 -8.45 8.22
N ASP A 62 17.00 -8.82 9.46
CA ASP A 62 17.58 -9.98 10.12
C ASP A 62 17.13 -11.29 9.44
N ARG A 63 15.84 -11.43 9.12
CA ARG A 63 15.30 -12.63 8.45
C ARG A 63 15.78 -12.78 7.01
N ASN A 64 16.07 -11.68 6.32
CA ASN A 64 16.46 -11.68 4.91
C ASN A 64 17.95 -11.33 4.71
N HIS A 65 18.78 -11.52 5.74
CA HIS A 65 20.18 -11.08 5.73
C HIS A 65 20.96 -11.60 4.51
N GLU A 66 20.88 -12.91 4.23
CA GLU A 66 21.59 -13.54 3.11
C GLU A 66 21.10 -13.01 1.75
N MET A 67 19.77 -12.88 1.59
CA MET A 67 19.17 -12.30 0.39
C MET A 67 19.67 -10.86 0.19
N LEU A 68 19.64 -10.03 1.23
CA LEU A 68 20.08 -8.64 1.16
C LEU A 68 21.58 -8.52 0.86
N GLN A 69 22.41 -9.44 1.35
CA GLN A 69 23.85 -9.49 1.02
C GLN A 69 24.12 -9.88 -0.44
N SER A 70 23.22 -10.65 -1.06
CA SER A 70 23.36 -11.04 -2.47
C SER A 70 23.00 -9.92 -3.46
N LEU A 71 22.32 -8.87 -2.99
CA LEU A 71 21.91 -7.72 -3.81
C LEU A 71 23.07 -6.72 -4.00
N THR A 72 23.03 -5.97 -5.10
CA THR A 72 23.86 -4.76 -5.20
C THR A 72 23.49 -3.75 -4.12
N VAL A 73 24.41 -2.84 -3.75
CA VAL A 73 24.16 -1.80 -2.74
C VAL A 73 22.87 -1.02 -3.04
N GLN A 74 22.65 -0.66 -4.31
CA GLN A 74 21.46 0.07 -4.73
C GLN A 74 20.19 -0.77 -4.56
N GLN A 75 20.18 -2.02 -5.06
CA GLN A 75 19.04 -2.93 -4.90
C GLN A 75 18.71 -3.19 -3.43
N ASN A 76 19.73 -3.34 -2.58
CA ASN A 76 19.55 -3.52 -1.14
C ASN A 76 18.89 -2.29 -0.50
N GLN A 77 19.38 -1.09 -0.78
CA GLN A 77 18.77 0.16 -0.30
C GLN A 77 17.33 0.31 -0.78
N ASP A 78 17.06 -0.02 -2.04
CA ASP A 78 15.72 0.06 -2.60
C ASP A 78 14.75 -0.99 -2.04
N GLU A 79 15.23 -2.19 -1.71
CA GLU A 79 14.45 -3.23 -1.03
C GLU A 79 14.09 -2.81 0.39
N ILE A 80 15.07 -2.28 1.13
CA ILE A 80 14.87 -1.75 2.49
C ILE A 80 13.86 -0.59 2.45
N GLN A 81 14.01 0.35 1.51
CA GLN A 81 13.09 1.48 1.40
C GLN A 81 11.68 1.03 1.02
N PHE A 82 11.54 0.08 0.08
CA PHE A 82 10.24 -0.49 -0.29
C PHE A 82 9.55 -1.12 0.92
N THR A 83 10.31 -1.91 1.68
CA THR A 83 9.82 -2.59 2.88
C THR A 83 9.41 -1.57 3.94
N GLU A 84 10.22 -0.53 4.17
CA GLU A 84 9.87 0.53 5.11
C GLU A 84 8.59 1.27 4.68
N ASP A 85 8.47 1.63 3.40
CA ASP A 85 7.30 2.34 2.87
C ASP A 85 6.03 1.50 3.10
N THR A 86 6.05 0.22 2.75
CA THR A 86 4.89 -0.69 2.90
C THR A 86 4.55 -0.98 4.36
N ILE A 87 5.56 -1.17 5.22
CA ILE A 87 5.36 -1.29 6.69
C ILE A 87 4.66 -0.04 7.22
N ARG A 88 5.14 1.17 6.88
CA ARG A 88 4.56 2.41 7.38
C ARG A 88 3.10 2.59 6.95
N ILE A 89 2.76 2.25 5.71
CA ILE A 89 1.38 2.32 5.21
C ILE A 89 0.48 1.37 6.01
N ASN A 90 0.91 0.13 6.20
CA ASN A 90 0.12 -0.89 6.89
C ASN A 90 -0.04 -0.58 8.39
N GLU A 91 1.03 -0.14 9.06
CA GLU A 91 0.95 0.24 10.47
C GLU A 91 0.12 1.51 10.67
N PHE A 92 0.17 2.46 9.74
CA PHE A 92 -0.69 3.64 9.80
C PHE A 92 -2.17 3.26 9.81
N LEU A 93 -2.58 2.39 8.87
CA LEU A 93 -3.98 1.93 8.80
C LEU A 93 -4.37 1.11 10.03
N SER A 94 -3.47 0.25 10.52
CA SER A 94 -3.68 -0.51 11.75
C SER A 94 -3.89 0.40 12.96
N GLU A 95 -3.00 1.36 13.17
CA GLU A 95 -3.10 2.33 14.27
C GLU A 95 -4.35 3.21 14.16
N TYR A 96 -4.68 3.67 12.95
CA TYR A 96 -5.93 4.37 12.68
C TYR A 96 -7.16 3.54 13.11
N THR A 97 -7.17 2.26 12.74
CA THR A 97 -8.29 1.34 13.01
C THR A 97 -8.42 0.99 14.50
N ASN A 98 -7.29 0.81 15.19
CA ASN A 98 -7.27 0.35 16.58
C ASN A 98 -7.48 1.47 17.61
N SER A 99 -7.14 2.71 17.26
CA SER A 99 -7.07 3.82 18.23
C SER A 99 -8.21 4.83 18.13
N TYR A 100 -9.00 4.80 17.06
CA TYR A 100 -10.03 5.82 16.79
C TYR A 100 -11.39 5.17 16.53
N SER A 101 -12.39 5.49 17.34
CA SER A 101 -13.75 4.93 17.23
C SER A 101 -14.42 5.21 15.88
N MET A 102 -14.12 6.35 15.26
CA MET A 102 -14.58 6.71 13.92
C MET A 102 -14.16 5.67 12.87
N ALA A 103 -12.99 5.04 13.03
CA ALA A 103 -12.51 4.00 12.14
C ALA A 103 -13.37 2.72 12.16
N GLY A 104 -14.21 2.53 13.19
CA GLY A 104 -15.20 1.45 13.25
C GLY A 104 -16.47 1.71 12.43
N THR A 105 -16.65 2.91 11.88
CA THR A 105 -17.80 3.25 11.01
C THR A 105 -17.50 2.92 9.56
N THR A 106 -18.52 2.64 8.74
CA THR A 106 -18.36 2.43 7.28
C THR A 106 -17.67 3.61 6.60
N MET A 107 -17.97 4.85 7.02
CA MET A 107 -17.31 6.04 6.52
C MET A 107 -15.82 6.08 6.87
N GLY A 108 -15.47 5.81 8.13
CA GLY A 108 -14.08 5.79 8.59
C GLY A 108 -13.26 4.66 7.95
N MET A 109 -13.83 3.46 7.83
CA MET A 109 -13.19 2.34 7.12
C MET A 109 -12.95 2.69 5.65
N ASN A 110 -13.95 3.21 4.94
CA ASN A 110 -13.80 3.65 3.54
C ASN A 110 -12.72 4.75 3.41
N TRP A 111 -12.65 5.67 4.36
CA TRP A 111 -11.61 6.70 4.36
C TRP A 111 -10.21 6.12 4.56
N GLY A 112 -10.04 5.22 5.54
CA GLY A 112 -8.75 4.57 5.81
C GLY A 112 -8.25 3.78 4.60
N GLU A 113 -9.14 3.06 3.95
CA GLU A 113 -8.85 2.31 2.73
C GLU A 113 -8.53 3.21 1.53
N SER A 114 -9.30 4.27 1.32
CA SER A 114 -8.99 5.28 0.30
C SER A 114 -7.62 5.91 0.55
N LYS A 115 -7.28 6.22 1.81
CA LYS A 115 -5.97 6.78 2.17
C LYS A 115 -4.84 5.79 1.89
N ARG A 116 -5.03 4.50 2.17
CA ARG A 116 -4.06 3.44 1.82
C ARG A 116 -3.79 3.43 0.31
N LEU A 117 -4.84 3.48 -0.51
CA LEU A 117 -4.71 3.54 -1.97
C LEU A 117 -3.98 4.79 -2.46
N ASP A 118 -4.27 5.96 -1.89
CA ASP A 118 -3.58 7.20 -2.26
C ASP A 118 -2.07 7.11 -2.03
N VAL A 119 -1.63 6.49 -0.92
CA VAL A 119 -0.19 6.32 -0.65
C VAL A 119 0.41 5.23 -1.55
N TYR A 120 -0.33 4.19 -1.89
CA TYR A 120 0.13 3.20 -2.87
C TYR A 120 0.21 3.76 -4.30
N ASP A 121 -0.64 4.69 -4.70
CA ASP A 121 -0.53 5.41 -5.98
C ASP A 121 0.77 6.24 -6.04
N GLN A 122 1.16 6.88 -4.93
CA GLN A 122 2.46 7.54 -4.82
C GLN A 122 3.62 6.56 -4.94
N LEU A 123 3.51 5.39 -4.31
CA LEU A 123 4.51 4.32 -4.40
C LEU A 123 4.61 3.77 -5.83
N LEU A 124 3.48 3.57 -6.50
CA LEU A 124 3.39 3.18 -7.91
C LEU A 124 4.14 4.20 -8.78
N ASN A 125 3.82 5.48 -8.63
CA ASN A 125 4.47 6.52 -9.42
C ASN A 125 5.98 6.58 -9.14
N LYS A 126 6.41 6.44 -7.88
CA LYS A 126 7.83 6.37 -7.50
C LYS A 126 8.56 5.26 -8.28
N TYR A 127 8.04 4.04 -8.30
CA TYR A 127 8.68 2.92 -9.00
C TYR A 127 8.50 2.97 -10.52
N TYR A 128 7.43 3.58 -11.02
CA TYR A 128 7.28 3.89 -12.44
C TYR A 128 8.38 4.85 -12.92
N GLN A 129 8.60 5.97 -12.22
CA GLN A 129 9.66 6.92 -12.56
C GLN A 129 11.05 6.28 -12.47
N LYS A 130 11.33 5.54 -11.39
CA LYS A 130 12.59 4.79 -11.24
C LYS A 130 12.81 3.79 -12.38
N SER A 131 11.78 3.03 -12.75
CA SER A 131 11.84 2.07 -13.87
C SER A 131 12.18 2.77 -15.18
N LEU A 132 11.53 3.91 -15.46
CA LEU A 132 11.85 4.67 -16.67
C LEU A 132 13.34 5.03 -16.70
N LEU A 133 13.95 5.48 -15.62
CA LEU A 133 15.35 5.91 -15.62
C LEU A 133 16.35 4.84 -16.08
N ILE A 134 16.06 3.56 -15.86
CA ILE A 134 16.99 2.46 -16.14
C ILE A 134 16.71 1.71 -17.44
N LEU A 135 15.56 1.96 -18.10
CA LEU A 135 15.15 1.23 -19.30
C LEU A 135 15.72 1.84 -20.58
N GLN A 136 16.08 0.97 -21.52
CA GLN A 136 16.41 1.38 -22.89
C GLN A 136 15.21 2.11 -23.53
N PRO A 137 15.42 3.03 -24.50
CA PRO A 137 14.33 3.82 -25.10
C PRO A 137 13.15 2.98 -25.61
N ALA A 138 13.43 1.88 -26.32
CA ALA A 138 12.38 1.00 -26.83
C ALA A 138 11.57 0.31 -25.70
N MET A 139 12.18 0.05 -24.54
CA MET A 139 11.48 -0.51 -23.39
C MET A 139 10.74 0.56 -22.58
N LYS A 140 11.26 1.79 -22.51
CA LYS A 140 10.52 2.94 -21.96
C LYS A 140 9.18 3.11 -22.68
N ASP A 141 9.17 3.12 -24.00
CA ASP A 141 7.94 3.30 -24.78
C ASP A 141 6.92 2.19 -24.52
N LYS A 142 7.40 0.95 -24.37
CA LYS A 142 6.56 -0.19 -23.96
C LYS A 142 6.01 -0.01 -22.56
N LEU A 143 6.83 0.43 -21.59
CA LEU A 143 6.37 0.67 -20.22
C LEU A 143 5.35 1.80 -20.17
N ILE A 144 5.59 2.93 -20.86
CA ILE A 144 4.65 4.05 -20.95
C ILE A 144 3.30 3.58 -21.52
N THR A 145 3.34 2.82 -22.62
CA THR A 145 2.13 2.28 -23.25
C THR A 145 1.40 1.31 -22.33
N SER A 146 2.13 0.39 -21.68
CA SER A 146 1.58 -0.54 -20.69
C SER A 146 0.94 0.20 -19.52
N GLN A 147 1.60 1.24 -18.99
CA GLN A 147 1.10 2.00 -17.86
C GLN A 147 -0.19 2.76 -18.20
N LYS A 148 -0.26 3.38 -19.39
CA LYS A 148 -1.49 4.03 -19.87
C LYS A 148 -2.65 3.04 -19.98
N ARG A 149 -2.41 1.86 -20.56
CA ARG A 149 -3.42 0.80 -20.69
C ARG A 149 -3.85 0.25 -19.33
N TRP A 150 -2.90 0.06 -18.41
CA TRP A 150 -3.20 -0.39 -17.06
C TRP A 150 -4.05 0.63 -16.31
N LEU A 151 -3.76 1.93 -16.41
CA LEU A 151 -4.59 2.99 -15.82
C LEU A 151 -6.01 3.02 -16.39
N ASP A 152 -6.17 2.87 -17.71
CA ASP A 152 -7.48 2.78 -18.35
C ASP A 152 -8.26 1.54 -17.86
N TYR A 153 -7.61 0.38 -17.79
CA TYR A 153 -8.18 -0.83 -17.21
C TYR A 153 -8.59 -0.64 -15.75
N TYR A 154 -7.69 -0.15 -14.90
CA TYR A 154 -7.94 0.09 -13.48
C TYR A 154 -9.13 1.02 -13.24
N ASN A 155 -9.21 2.13 -14.00
CA ASN A 155 -10.33 3.07 -13.89
C ASN A 155 -11.66 2.46 -14.36
N LYS A 156 -11.65 1.68 -15.45
CA LYS A 156 -12.84 0.98 -15.93
C LYS A 156 -13.31 -0.07 -14.94
N GLU A 157 -12.38 -0.81 -14.35
CA GLU A 157 -12.68 -1.83 -13.36
C GLU A 157 -13.26 -1.21 -12.08
N LYS A 158 -12.68 -0.10 -11.59
CA LYS A 158 -13.25 0.67 -10.48
C LYS A 158 -14.67 1.13 -10.76
N LYS A 159 -14.95 1.57 -11.98
CA LYS A 159 -16.31 1.97 -12.37
C LYS A 159 -17.25 0.76 -12.41
N PHE A 160 -16.83 -0.32 -13.07
CA PHE A 160 -17.61 -1.55 -13.19
C PHE A 160 -18.00 -2.11 -11.81
N ILE A 161 -17.03 -2.22 -10.91
CA ILE A 161 -17.23 -2.69 -9.55
C ILE A 161 -18.06 -1.70 -8.72
N TYR A 162 -17.91 -0.39 -8.95
CA TYR A 162 -18.77 0.60 -8.32
C TYR A 162 -20.23 0.45 -8.74
N ASP A 163 -20.50 0.17 -10.02
CA ASP A 163 -21.85 -0.09 -10.54
C ASP A 163 -22.48 -1.35 -9.90
N LEU A 164 -21.67 -2.28 -9.38
CA LEU A 164 -22.11 -3.43 -8.59
C LEU A 164 -22.44 -3.09 -7.12
N ASN A 165 -22.09 -1.91 -6.60
CA ASN A 165 -22.49 -1.52 -5.24
C ASN A 165 -24.01 -1.39 -5.07
N ASP A 166 -24.75 -1.31 -6.18
CA ASP A 166 -26.21 -1.20 -6.20
C ASP A 166 -26.93 -2.53 -5.87
N PHE A 167 -26.21 -3.58 -5.48
CA PHE A 167 -26.78 -4.80 -4.87
C PHE A 167 -27.36 -4.56 -3.45
N GLY A 168 -27.44 -3.32 -2.96
CA GLY A 168 -28.19 -2.94 -1.76
C GLY A 168 -27.48 -3.19 -0.42
N ASN A 169 -26.17 -3.47 -0.41
CA ASN A 169 -25.40 -3.73 0.81
C ASN A 169 -24.30 -2.67 1.01
N GLN A 170 -24.37 -1.90 2.10
CA GLN A 170 -23.39 -0.85 2.45
C GLN A 170 -21.96 -1.41 2.69
N ASN A 171 -21.79 -2.71 2.91
CA ASN A 171 -20.48 -3.34 3.05
C ASN A 171 -19.79 -3.63 1.71
N SER A 172 -20.51 -3.55 0.58
CA SER A 172 -19.95 -3.77 -0.76
C SER A 172 -18.79 -2.82 -1.07
N SER A 173 -18.83 -1.59 -0.55
CA SER A 173 -17.74 -0.62 -0.74
C SER A 173 -16.41 -1.08 -0.10
N LEU A 174 -16.45 -1.78 1.03
CA LEU A 174 -15.25 -2.28 1.72
C LEU A 174 -14.61 -3.45 0.97
N TYR A 175 -15.42 -4.37 0.45
CA TYR A 175 -14.92 -5.44 -0.42
C TYR A 175 -14.24 -4.87 -1.67
N ASN A 176 -14.80 -3.82 -2.23
CA ASN A 176 -14.26 -3.16 -3.42
C ASN A 176 -12.89 -2.53 -3.16
N TRP A 177 -12.68 -1.93 -1.99
CA TRP A 177 -11.37 -1.38 -1.65
C TRP A 177 -10.26 -2.42 -1.58
N GLY A 178 -10.55 -3.61 -1.03
CA GLY A 178 -9.60 -4.73 -1.03
C GLY A 178 -9.18 -5.13 -2.45
N TYR A 179 -10.15 -5.26 -3.35
CA TYR A 179 -9.88 -5.57 -4.75
C TYR A 179 -9.06 -4.48 -5.46
N TYR A 180 -9.42 -3.20 -5.27
CA TYR A 180 -8.66 -2.09 -5.84
C TYR A 180 -7.23 -2.01 -5.30
N PHE A 181 -7.05 -2.40 -4.04
CA PHE A 181 -5.75 -2.46 -3.39
C PHE A 181 -4.88 -3.57 -3.98
N GLU A 182 -5.42 -4.78 -4.15
CA GLU A 182 -4.70 -5.90 -4.78
C GLU A 182 -4.19 -5.52 -6.18
N MET A 183 -5.04 -4.95 -7.03
CA MET A 183 -4.63 -4.49 -8.37
C MET A 183 -3.49 -3.46 -8.33
N MET A 184 -3.54 -2.54 -7.36
CA MET A 184 -2.54 -1.49 -7.18
C MET A 184 -1.23 -2.08 -6.67
N GLU A 185 -1.29 -2.95 -5.66
CA GLU A 185 -0.15 -3.64 -5.07
C GLU A 185 0.59 -4.49 -6.10
N GLU A 186 -0.12 -5.31 -6.88
CA GLU A 186 0.46 -6.11 -7.95
C GLU A 186 1.21 -5.24 -8.98
N ARG A 187 0.63 -4.08 -9.34
CA ARG A 187 1.28 -3.17 -10.27
C ARG A 187 2.53 -2.51 -9.68
N VAL A 188 2.49 -2.13 -8.40
CA VAL A 188 3.65 -1.61 -7.67
C VAL A 188 4.76 -2.64 -7.64
N LEU A 189 4.46 -3.90 -7.30
CA LEU A 189 5.43 -5.00 -7.27
C LEU A 189 6.05 -5.25 -8.65
N PHE A 190 5.22 -5.26 -9.71
CA PHE A 190 5.73 -5.37 -11.08
C PHE A 190 6.73 -4.26 -11.42
N LEU A 191 6.44 -3.01 -11.07
CA LEU A 191 7.33 -1.87 -11.33
C LEU A 191 8.60 -1.92 -10.48
N LYS A 192 8.48 -2.36 -9.21
CA LYS A 192 9.62 -2.60 -8.33
C LYS A 192 10.55 -3.65 -8.91
N ASP A 193 10.02 -4.79 -9.35
CA ASP A 193 10.79 -5.87 -9.95
C ASP A 193 11.46 -5.44 -11.27
N LEU A 194 10.76 -4.63 -12.06
CA LEU A 194 11.29 -4.06 -13.29
C LEU A 194 12.50 -3.17 -13.00
N TYR A 195 12.36 -2.28 -12.02
CA TYR A 195 13.44 -1.41 -11.57
C TYR A 195 14.60 -2.20 -10.95
N ASN A 196 14.33 -3.29 -10.24
CA ASN A 196 15.35 -4.16 -9.66
C ASN A 196 16.07 -5.06 -10.68
N ARG A 197 15.76 -4.89 -11.97
CA ARG A 197 16.32 -5.65 -13.08
C ARG A 197 16.01 -7.15 -13.05
N SER A 198 14.89 -7.53 -12.44
CA SER A 198 14.47 -8.93 -12.29
C SER A 198 14.06 -9.60 -13.62
N PHE A 199 13.89 -8.84 -14.70
CA PHE A 199 13.55 -9.38 -16.02
C PHE A 199 14.80 -9.55 -16.89
N ASN A 200 14.99 -10.75 -17.44
CA ASN A 200 16.13 -11.09 -18.29
C ASN A 200 15.93 -10.60 -19.75
N GLY A 201 16.97 -9.98 -20.33
CA GLY A 201 17.02 -9.61 -21.74
C GLY A 201 18.16 -8.63 -22.08
N THR A 202 18.91 -8.92 -23.15
CA THR A 202 20.13 -8.15 -23.53
C THR A 202 19.86 -6.72 -24.00
N LYS A 203 18.60 -6.32 -24.17
CA LYS A 203 18.16 -4.99 -24.60
C LYS A 203 17.17 -4.34 -23.64
N THR A 204 17.06 -4.86 -22.40
CA THR A 204 16.04 -4.39 -21.46
C THR A 204 16.46 -3.09 -20.78
N TYR A 205 17.68 -3.07 -20.22
CA TYR A 205 18.17 -1.97 -19.40
C TYR A 205 19.29 -1.19 -20.09
N ILE A 206 19.44 0.07 -19.71
CA ILE A 206 20.63 0.86 -20.02
C ILE A 206 21.82 0.16 -19.35
N ASN A 207 22.87 -0.05 -20.14
CA ASN A 207 24.13 -0.63 -19.68
C ASN A 207 24.77 0.28 -18.63
#